data_AF-A0A3D1K664-F1
#
_entry.id   AF-A0A3D1K664-F1
#
_cell.length_a   1.000
_cell.length_b   1.000
_cell.length_c   1.000
_cell.angle_alpha   90.00
_cell.angle_beta   90.00
_cell.angle_gamma   90.00
#
_symmetry.space_group_name_H-M   'P 1'
#
loop_
_entity.id
_entity.type
_entity.pdbx_description
1 polymer ?
#
loop_
_entity_poly.entity_id
_entity_poly.type
_entity_poly.pdbx_seq_one_letter_code
_entity_poly.pdbx_strand_id
1 'polypeptide(L)'
;MAMISKYSIRFIFSCAGITVFSAWLCAAEENAPKTDQAREKDKEEVIRKIEDLLVPTSHLVQEGKEQPEMAPYLKIIPGADERSTVIYRCRNVKSKAILDALEGMVSTSGTVEESADQNMVVINDFSTRAEDFKSALMAMDVKNPQVLVEAKIVEVLVDEGMQRDVQVEYNKFDAKKGLTSTYGYSLSAPTQNPLPDQGSGFNFYPYSKGSAAGSLKDLNLFVKWLKTTRDAKVLSSPNLVVDLGTTASMVAGEDVPIIQTQVNGGTVTTSTLFKRIGVRLNVTPVLINEDSVKLIINPEVSSITRFESSTQNNIVVNNPVIAIRNINTELTAGDNEIILLGGLYSDGIIKSTRKTPVLGDMPGIIGDLFTALELSDVKKQLVFFMKINIIKKTGTKDGFVGYDINRSASDVLEMGELLYKDKNLFPVTNLRDNKAVKDSKEKENKDNQ
;
A
#
# COMPACT_ATOMS: atom_id res chain seq x y z
N MET A 1 55.12 1.58 22.07
CA MET A 1 56.10 2.35 22.86
C MET A 1 56.55 3.52 21.99
N ALA A 2 56.16 4.75 22.39
CA ALA A 2 56.65 6.09 22.02
C ALA A 2 56.76 6.50 20.52
N MET A 3 56.04 7.49 19.98
CA MET A 3 55.95 8.96 20.23
C MET A 3 56.94 9.85 19.44
N ILE A 4 56.34 10.76 18.66
CA ILE A 4 56.68 12.19 18.43
C ILE A 4 57.74 12.56 17.37
N SER A 5 57.30 13.32 16.35
CA SER A 5 57.69 14.74 16.12
C SER A 5 56.99 15.30 14.87
N LYS A 6 55.89 16.07 14.98
CA LYS A 6 55.82 17.54 14.94
C LYS A 6 56.68 18.20 13.85
N TYR A 7 56.03 18.71 12.81
CA TYR A 7 56.42 19.96 12.14
C TYR A 7 55.20 20.85 11.93
N SER A 8 55.32 22.08 12.42
CA SER A 8 54.35 23.16 12.41
C SER A 8 54.70 24.10 11.25
N ILE A 9 53.75 24.41 10.38
CA ILE A 9 53.83 25.57 9.48
C ILE A 9 52.59 26.42 9.76
N ARG A 10 52.79 27.47 10.54
CA ARG A 10 51.86 28.59 10.71
C ARG A 10 51.97 29.49 9.48
N PHE A 11 50.93 29.55 8.66
CA PHE A 11 50.67 30.72 7.81
C PHE A 11 49.49 31.49 8.41
N ILE A 12 49.77 32.73 8.82
CA ILE A 12 48.77 33.70 9.24
C ILE A 12 48.23 34.34 7.95
N PHE A 13 46.96 34.09 7.63
CA PHE A 13 46.18 34.99 6.78
C PHE A 13 44.82 35.24 7.45
N SER A 14 44.64 36.51 7.81
CA SER A 14 43.39 37.12 8.23
C SER A 14 42.45 37.26 7.04
N CYS A 15 41.22 36.78 7.13
CA CYS A 15 39.98 37.53 6.83
C CYS A 15 38.75 36.62 6.84
N ALA A 16 37.63 37.17 7.31
CA ALA A 16 36.33 36.53 7.43
C ALA A 16 35.85 35.83 6.15
N GLY A 17 35.54 34.53 6.23
CA GLY A 17 35.02 33.78 5.08
C GLY A 17 34.87 32.26 5.24
N ILE A 18 34.91 31.70 6.46
CA ILE A 18 34.93 30.24 6.70
C ILE A 18 33.87 29.83 7.73
N THR A 19 32.61 30.23 7.51
CA THR A 19 31.47 29.71 8.29
C THR A 19 30.43 28.99 7.45
N VAL A 20 30.48 29.09 6.13
CA VAL A 20 29.54 28.37 5.23
C VAL A 20 30.10 27.01 4.79
N PHE A 21 31.42 26.84 4.76
CA PHE A 21 32.06 25.58 4.34
C PHE A 21 32.03 24.48 5.41
N SER A 22 32.05 24.84 6.70
CA SER A 22 31.94 23.87 7.80
C SER A 22 30.54 23.29 7.95
N ALA A 23 29.50 24.05 7.60
CA ALA A 23 28.12 23.55 7.54
C ALA A 23 27.90 22.57 6.37
N TRP A 24 28.58 22.80 5.24
CA TRP A 24 28.53 21.91 4.07
C TRP A 24 29.28 20.58 4.32
N LEU A 25 30.42 20.63 5.03
CA LEU A 25 31.16 19.42 5.41
C LEU A 25 30.41 18.59 6.49
N CYS A 26 29.75 19.26 7.45
CA CYS A 26 28.99 18.57 8.50
C CYS A 26 27.67 17.96 7.99
N ALA A 27 27.03 18.58 6.98
CA ALA A 27 25.82 18.04 6.33
C ALA A 27 26.13 16.93 5.30
N ALA A 28 27.37 16.87 4.79
CA ALA A 28 27.83 15.80 3.90
C ALA A 28 28.14 14.49 4.65
N GLU A 29 28.47 14.56 5.94
CA GLU A 29 28.77 13.40 6.78
C GLU A 29 27.51 12.65 7.25
N GLU A 30 26.36 13.33 7.27
CA GLU A 30 25.05 12.74 7.59
C GLU A 30 24.43 11.94 6.43
N ASN A 31 25.01 12.06 5.21
CA ASN A 31 24.51 11.44 3.98
C ASN A 31 25.53 10.51 3.29
N ALA A 32 26.51 9.98 4.02
CA ALA A 32 27.41 8.96 3.48
C ALA A 32 26.64 7.65 3.22
N PRO A 33 26.84 6.96 2.07
CA PRO A 33 26.18 5.68 1.80
C PRO A 33 26.62 4.65 2.84
N LYS A 34 25.72 4.24 3.74
CA LYS A 34 25.94 3.17 4.73
C LYS A 34 26.48 1.92 4.01
N THR A 35 27.49 1.26 4.57
CA THR A 35 27.99 -0.05 4.11
C THR A 35 26.87 -1.10 4.13
N ASP A 36 26.90 -2.07 3.21
CA ASP A 36 25.81 -3.06 3.04
C ASP A 36 25.49 -3.83 4.33
N GLN A 37 26.50 -4.10 5.17
CA GLN A 37 26.30 -4.76 6.49
C GLN A 37 25.53 -3.90 7.50
N ALA A 38 25.64 -2.57 7.44
CA ALA A 38 24.85 -1.69 8.31
C ALA A 38 23.40 -1.62 7.84
N ARG A 39 23.16 -1.69 6.51
CA ARG A 39 21.81 -1.73 5.94
C ARG A 39 21.09 -3.04 6.28
N GLU A 40 21.78 -4.18 6.25
CA GLU A 40 21.19 -5.47 6.64
C GLU A 40 20.81 -5.50 8.14
N LYS A 41 21.63 -4.93 9.02
CA LYS A 41 21.29 -4.80 10.44
C LYS A 41 20.09 -3.89 10.69
N ASP A 42 19.99 -2.77 9.99
CA ASP A 42 18.85 -1.86 10.08
C ASP A 42 17.56 -2.59 9.63
N LYS A 43 17.62 -3.38 8.55
CA LYS A 43 16.48 -4.20 8.08
C LYS A 43 16.05 -5.23 9.11
N GLU A 44 16.99 -5.99 9.67
CA GLU A 44 16.70 -7.01 10.69
C GLU A 44 16.05 -6.38 11.95
N GLU A 45 16.51 -5.18 12.35
CA GLU A 45 15.92 -4.46 13.47
C GLU A 45 14.49 -4.00 13.18
N VAL A 46 14.22 -3.51 11.95
CA VAL A 46 12.87 -3.10 11.56
C VAL A 46 11.94 -4.30 11.42
N ILE A 47 12.39 -5.39 10.79
CA ILE A 47 11.61 -6.64 10.73
C ILE A 47 11.27 -7.11 12.14
N ARG A 48 12.22 -7.09 13.07
CA ARG A 48 11.99 -7.50 14.46
C ARG A 48 11.01 -6.58 15.19
N LYS A 49 11.05 -5.27 14.97
CA LYS A 49 10.08 -4.32 15.56
C LYS A 49 8.70 -4.48 14.94
N ILE A 50 8.65 -4.69 13.63
CA ILE A 50 7.42 -5.03 12.91
C ILE A 50 6.84 -6.31 13.52
N GLU A 51 7.64 -7.36 13.70
CA GLU A 51 7.24 -8.61 14.35
C GLU A 51 6.72 -8.38 15.77
N ASP A 52 7.39 -7.56 16.59
CA ASP A 52 6.97 -7.26 17.97
C ASP A 52 5.60 -6.53 18.04
N LEU A 53 5.36 -5.59 17.13
CA LEU A 53 4.05 -4.90 16.98
C LEU A 53 2.93 -5.82 16.48
N LEU A 54 3.33 -6.97 15.97
CA LEU A 54 2.47 -7.95 15.35
C LEU A 54 2.19 -9.14 16.31
N VAL A 55 3.02 -9.33 17.36
CA VAL A 55 2.81 -10.34 18.42
C VAL A 55 1.46 -10.12 19.12
N PRO A 56 0.62 -11.16 19.24
CA PRO A 56 -0.65 -11.07 19.95
C PRO A 56 -0.41 -10.80 21.44
N THR A 57 -0.83 -9.64 21.93
CA THR A 57 -1.15 -9.55 23.36
C THR A 57 -2.57 -10.06 23.52
N SER A 58 -2.71 -11.10 24.33
CA SER A 58 -3.96 -11.74 24.74
C SER A 58 -5.15 -10.79 24.66
N HIS A 59 -6.14 -11.15 23.83
CA HIS A 59 -7.45 -10.52 23.83
C HIS A 59 -7.94 -10.44 25.28
N LEU A 60 -8.51 -9.30 25.68
CA LEU A 60 -9.24 -9.20 26.93
C LEU A 60 -10.51 -10.06 26.80
N VAL A 61 -10.35 -11.36 27.00
CA VAL A 61 -11.46 -12.28 27.24
C VAL A 61 -11.99 -11.91 28.61
N GLN A 62 -13.15 -11.24 28.65
CA GLN A 62 -13.90 -11.16 29.89
C GLN A 62 -14.41 -12.57 30.22
N GLU A 63 -14.23 -12.98 31.48
CA GLU A 63 -14.66 -14.29 31.96
C GLU A 63 -16.18 -14.31 32.15
N GLY A 64 -16.90 -14.73 31.12
CA GLY A 64 -18.33 -14.99 31.18
C GLY A 64 -18.69 -16.31 31.82
N LYS A 65 -19.90 -16.39 32.39
CA LYS A 65 -20.45 -17.63 32.94
C LYS A 65 -20.85 -18.58 31.80
N GLU A 66 -20.29 -19.78 31.84
CA GLU A 66 -20.61 -20.89 30.94
C GLU A 66 -22.11 -21.22 30.99
N GLN A 67 -22.84 -20.88 29.92
CA GLN A 67 -24.25 -21.24 29.81
C GLN A 67 -24.35 -22.73 29.46
N PRO A 68 -25.20 -23.51 30.15
CA PRO A 68 -25.34 -24.93 29.87
C PRO A 68 -25.92 -25.12 28.46
N GLU A 69 -25.19 -25.81 27.58
CA GLU A 69 -25.70 -26.23 26.28
C GLU A 69 -26.92 -27.15 26.49
N MET A 70 -28.10 -26.74 26.02
CA MET A 70 -29.29 -27.61 26.03
C MET A 70 -29.01 -28.89 25.24
N ALA A 71 -29.53 -30.05 25.62
CA ALA A 71 -29.33 -31.29 24.86
C ALA A 71 -29.95 -31.23 23.44
N PRO A 72 -29.32 -31.82 22.40
CA PRO A 72 -29.86 -31.83 21.04
C PRO A 72 -31.21 -32.56 20.96
N TYR A 73 -32.09 -32.10 20.07
CA TYR A 73 -33.36 -32.78 19.81
C TYR A 73 -33.07 -34.06 19.03
N LEU A 74 -33.16 -35.18 19.74
CA LEU A 74 -33.02 -36.53 19.21
C LEU A 74 -34.20 -37.36 19.73
N LYS A 75 -34.93 -37.98 18.81
CA LYS A 75 -36.04 -38.87 19.15
C LYS A 75 -35.89 -40.17 18.39
N ILE A 76 -35.87 -41.28 19.13
CA ILE A 76 -35.91 -42.63 18.57
C ILE A 76 -37.33 -43.15 18.72
N ILE A 77 -37.98 -43.48 17.61
CA ILE A 77 -39.33 -44.03 17.57
C ILE A 77 -39.21 -45.52 17.21
N PRO A 78 -39.53 -46.45 18.12
CA PRO A 78 -39.52 -47.87 17.82
C PRO A 78 -40.67 -48.22 16.87
N GLY A 79 -40.38 -48.98 15.82
CA GLY A 79 -41.35 -49.54 14.88
C GLY A 79 -41.69 -50.99 15.18
N ALA A 80 -42.78 -51.49 14.59
CA ALA A 80 -43.29 -52.84 14.84
C ALA A 80 -42.41 -53.98 14.26
N ASP A 81 -41.54 -53.67 13.29
CA ASP A 81 -40.79 -54.67 12.50
C ASP A 81 -39.30 -54.75 12.87
N GLU A 82 -38.94 -54.61 14.15
CA GLU A 82 -37.53 -54.49 14.60
C GLU A 82 -36.77 -53.30 13.98
N ARG A 83 -37.50 -52.34 13.41
CA ARG A 83 -36.97 -51.10 12.85
C ARG A 83 -37.14 -49.96 13.83
N SER A 84 -36.33 -48.94 13.71
CA SER A 84 -36.45 -47.72 14.51
C SER A 84 -36.20 -46.50 13.64
N THR A 85 -37.05 -45.50 13.84
CA THR A 85 -36.90 -44.21 13.16
C THR A 85 -36.16 -43.25 14.09
N VAL A 86 -34.99 -42.80 13.68
CA VAL A 86 -34.19 -41.80 14.38
C VAL A 86 -34.46 -40.45 13.75
N ILE A 87 -34.95 -39.50 14.53
CA ILE A 87 -35.18 -38.10 14.11
C ILE A 87 -34.18 -37.25 14.86
N TYR A 88 -33.31 -36.57 14.12
CA TYR A 88 -32.29 -35.69 14.67
C TYR A 88 -32.36 -34.30 14.05
N ARG A 89 -32.33 -33.26 14.90
CA ARG A 89 -32.24 -31.87 14.43
C ARG A 89 -30.79 -31.39 14.52
N CYS A 90 -30.21 -31.10 13.37
CA CYS A 90 -28.82 -30.66 13.27
C CYS A 90 -28.68 -29.22 13.77
N ARG A 91 -27.61 -28.94 14.52
CA ARG A 91 -27.37 -27.65 15.18
C ARG A 91 -26.28 -26.83 14.53
N ASN A 92 -25.18 -27.47 14.17
CA ASN A 92 -23.95 -26.84 13.72
C ASN A 92 -23.74 -27.06 12.23
N VAL A 93 -24.06 -28.25 11.75
CA VAL A 93 -23.90 -28.66 10.35
C VAL A 93 -25.26 -28.68 9.65
N LYS A 94 -25.25 -28.44 8.33
CA LYS A 94 -26.47 -28.55 7.50
C LYS A 94 -26.89 -30.02 7.35
N SER A 95 -28.20 -30.28 7.37
CA SER A 95 -28.80 -31.62 7.23
C SER A 95 -28.27 -32.35 6.00
N LYS A 96 -28.08 -31.63 4.89
CA LYS A 96 -27.58 -32.18 3.63
C LYS A 96 -26.18 -32.79 3.76
N ALA A 97 -25.26 -32.10 4.43
CA ALA A 97 -23.91 -32.61 4.61
C ALA A 97 -23.88 -33.85 5.53
N ILE A 98 -24.80 -33.93 6.49
CA ILE A 98 -24.96 -35.11 7.35
C ILE A 98 -25.63 -36.25 6.57
N LEU A 99 -26.63 -35.98 5.74
CA LEU A 99 -27.27 -36.94 4.85
C LEU A 99 -26.24 -37.63 3.96
N ASP A 100 -25.43 -36.84 3.22
CA ASP A 100 -24.42 -37.33 2.28
C ASP A 100 -23.42 -38.30 2.95
N ALA A 101 -23.10 -38.06 4.23
CA ALA A 101 -22.20 -38.92 5.00
C ALA A 101 -22.91 -40.15 5.61
N LEU A 102 -24.22 -40.07 5.89
CA LEU A 102 -25.01 -41.17 6.43
C LEU A 102 -25.49 -42.16 5.37
N GLU A 103 -25.63 -41.75 4.11
CA GLU A 103 -26.03 -42.65 3.00
C GLU A 103 -25.15 -43.92 2.95
N GLY A 104 -23.85 -43.79 3.21
CA GLY A 104 -22.93 -44.94 3.26
C GLY A 104 -23.01 -45.78 4.53
N MET A 105 -23.64 -45.27 5.60
CA MET A 105 -23.78 -45.97 6.89
C MET A 105 -25.09 -46.77 7.00
N VAL A 106 -26.03 -46.58 6.09
CA VAL A 106 -27.38 -47.15 6.18
C VAL A 106 -27.40 -48.55 5.58
N SER A 107 -28.20 -49.44 6.16
CA SER A 107 -28.35 -50.79 5.63
C SER A 107 -29.01 -50.78 4.24
N THR A 108 -28.85 -51.87 3.48
CA THR A 108 -29.45 -52.00 2.13
C THR A 108 -30.97 -51.80 2.12
N SER A 109 -31.65 -52.08 3.23
CA SER A 109 -33.10 -51.91 3.36
C SER A 109 -33.49 -50.65 4.13
N GLY A 110 -32.52 -49.86 4.62
CA GLY A 110 -32.73 -48.63 5.36
C GLY A 110 -32.95 -47.42 4.44
N THR A 111 -33.54 -46.36 4.99
CA THR A 111 -33.74 -45.09 4.28
C THR A 111 -33.25 -43.92 5.12
N VAL A 112 -32.66 -42.92 4.49
CA VAL A 112 -32.33 -41.63 5.12
C VAL A 112 -32.89 -40.52 4.27
N GLU A 113 -33.60 -39.62 4.94
CA GLU A 113 -34.23 -38.47 4.31
C GLU A 113 -33.85 -37.22 5.10
N GLU A 114 -33.62 -36.11 4.39
CA GLU A 114 -33.50 -34.81 5.03
C GLU A 114 -34.80 -34.02 4.98
N SER A 115 -35.02 -33.20 6.00
CA SER A 115 -35.98 -32.12 5.98
C SER A 115 -35.21 -30.79 6.00
N ALA A 116 -34.98 -30.23 4.80
CA ALA A 116 -34.22 -29.00 4.62
C ALA A 116 -34.85 -27.82 5.37
N ASP A 117 -36.19 -27.71 5.39
CA ASP A 117 -36.92 -26.63 6.06
C ASP A 117 -36.71 -26.62 7.58
N GLN A 118 -36.52 -27.80 8.18
CA GLN A 118 -36.36 -27.95 9.62
C GLN A 118 -34.90 -28.27 10.04
N ASN A 119 -33.98 -28.37 9.08
CA ASN A 119 -32.59 -28.83 9.26
C ASN A 119 -32.52 -30.15 10.05
N MET A 120 -33.36 -31.11 9.68
CA MET A 120 -33.45 -32.41 10.35
C MET A 120 -33.07 -33.55 9.42
N VAL A 121 -32.57 -34.63 10.01
CA VAL A 121 -32.32 -35.89 9.33
C VAL A 121 -33.19 -36.96 9.97
N VAL A 122 -33.85 -37.75 9.12
CA VAL A 122 -34.72 -38.85 9.50
C VAL A 122 -34.12 -40.13 8.94
N ILE A 123 -33.78 -41.06 9.83
CA ILE A 123 -33.16 -42.35 9.50
C ILE A 123 -34.14 -43.45 9.87
N ASN A 124 -34.40 -44.40 8.98
CA ASN A 124 -35.18 -45.60 9.25
C ASN A 124 -34.34 -46.84 8.94
N ASP A 125 -33.93 -47.57 9.98
CA ASP A 125 -33.08 -48.76 9.87
C ASP A 125 -33.39 -49.75 11.02
N PHE A 126 -32.64 -50.85 11.13
CA PHE A 126 -32.74 -51.82 12.22
C PHE A 126 -32.54 -51.17 13.60
N SER A 127 -33.35 -51.59 14.57
CA SER A 127 -33.34 -51.06 15.94
C SER A 127 -31.98 -51.25 16.63
N THR A 128 -31.23 -52.30 16.28
CA THR A 128 -29.88 -52.58 16.79
C THR A 128 -28.85 -51.49 16.43
N ARG A 129 -29.05 -50.76 15.32
CA ARG A 129 -28.13 -49.71 14.82
C ARG A 129 -28.53 -48.31 15.29
N ALA A 130 -29.67 -48.14 15.95
CA ALA A 130 -30.19 -46.83 16.34
C ALA A 130 -29.23 -46.06 17.27
N GLU A 131 -28.55 -46.75 18.18
CA GLU A 131 -27.54 -46.16 19.07
C GLU A 131 -26.22 -45.82 18.34
N ASP A 132 -25.86 -46.59 17.30
CA ASP A 132 -24.70 -46.28 16.44
C ASP A 132 -24.95 -44.98 15.67
N PHE A 133 -26.14 -44.82 15.09
CA PHE A 133 -26.53 -43.59 14.39
C PHE A 133 -26.55 -42.39 15.33
N LYS A 134 -27.06 -42.55 16.55
CA LYS A 134 -27.02 -41.49 17.56
C LYS A 134 -25.59 -41.05 17.86
N SER A 135 -24.69 -42.00 18.07
CA SER A 135 -23.28 -41.71 18.37
C SER A 135 -22.59 -41.04 17.18
N ALA A 136 -22.86 -41.50 15.96
CA ALA A 136 -22.35 -40.90 14.73
C ALA A 136 -22.87 -39.47 14.51
N LEU A 137 -24.18 -39.24 14.67
CA LEU A 137 -24.80 -37.92 14.57
C LEU A 137 -24.19 -36.93 15.57
N MET A 138 -23.98 -37.35 16.82
CA MET A 138 -23.33 -36.52 17.83
C MET A 138 -21.86 -36.21 17.50
N ALA A 139 -21.14 -37.13 16.87
CA ALA A 139 -19.75 -36.94 16.45
C ALA A 139 -19.62 -36.07 15.19
N MET A 140 -20.62 -36.07 14.30
CA MET A 140 -20.63 -35.30 13.06
C MET A 140 -21.13 -33.87 13.25
N ASP A 141 -22.10 -33.63 14.12
CA ASP A 141 -22.71 -32.31 14.36
C ASP A 141 -21.88 -31.47 15.35
N VAL A 142 -20.60 -31.26 15.02
CA VAL A 142 -19.68 -30.40 15.78
C VAL A 142 -19.73 -28.96 15.28
N LYS A 143 -19.44 -28.00 16.17
CA LYS A 143 -19.40 -26.57 15.83
C LYS A 143 -18.33 -26.32 14.75
N ASN A 144 -18.69 -25.57 13.71
CA ASN A 144 -17.72 -25.14 12.70
C ASN A 144 -16.65 -24.25 13.34
N PRO A 145 -15.37 -24.49 13.05
CA PRO A 145 -14.31 -23.60 13.50
C PRO A 145 -14.43 -22.25 12.78
N GLN A 146 -14.05 -21.20 13.50
CA GLN A 146 -14.12 -19.82 13.03
C GLN A 146 -12.72 -19.23 13.04
N VAL A 147 -12.46 -18.32 12.11
CA VAL A 147 -11.17 -17.64 11.99
C VAL A 147 -11.38 -16.13 11.92
N LEU A 148 -10.61 -15.40 12.73
CA LEU A 148 -10.45 -13.96 12.62
C LEU A 148 -9.29 -13.69 11.65
N VAL A 149 -9.59 -12.95 10.59
CA VAL A 149 -8.60 -12.54 9.60
C VAL A 149 -8.44 -11.04 9.66
N GLU A 150 -7.19 -10.60 9.81
CA GLU A 150 -6.81 -9.19 9.78
C GLU A 150 -5.84 -8.97 8.64
N ALA A 151 -6.17 -8.07 7.73
CA ALA A 151 -5.23 -7.63 6.70
C ALA A 151 -4.72 -6.23 7.07
N LYS A 152 -3.42 -5.99 6.92
CA LYS A 152 -2.83 -4.64 7.08
C LYS A 152 -2.20 -4.23 5.75
N ILE A 153 -2.60 -3.07 5.25
CA ILE A 153 -2.17 -2.54 3.97
C ILE A 153 -1.47 -1.22 4.26
N VAL A 154 -0.20 -1.14 3.91
CA VAL A 154 0.62 0.05 4.15
C VAL A 154 1.17 0.55 2.84
N GLU A 155 0.89 1.81 2.52
CA GLU A 155 1.48 2.51 1.39
C GLU A 155 2.23 3.74 1.88
N VAL A 156 3.47 3.88 1.45
CA VAL A 156 4.30 5.06 1.65
C VAL A 156 4.65 5.62 0.29
N LEU A 157 4.38 6.91 0.10
CA LEU A 157 4.74 7.69 -1.07
C LEU A 157 5.65 8.83 -0.62
N VAL A 158 6.81 8.94 -1.24
CA VAL A 158 7.76 10.04 -1.04
C VAL A 158 8.02 10.64 -2.42
N ASP A 159 7.74 11.93 -2.57
CA ASP A 159 7.89 12.68 -3.82
C ASP A 159 8.76 13.91 -3.55
N GLU A 160 10.00 13.84 -4.00
CA GLU A 160 11.02 14.88 -3.84
C GLU A 160 11.25 15.57 -5.19
N GLY A 161 11.05 16.88 -5.23
CA GLY A 161 11.27 17.71 -6.41
C GLY A 161 12.33 18.77 -6.16
N MET A 162 13.13 19.07 -7.19
CA MET A 162 14.04 20.20 -7.21
C MET A 162 13.91 20.91 -8.56
N GLN A 163 13.63 22.21 -8.52
CA GLN A 163 13.65 23.10 -9.67
C GLN A 163 14.70 24.17 -9.44
N ARG A 164 15.59 24.34 -10.42
CA ARG A 164 16.56 25.43 -10.51
C ARG A 164 16.43 26.07 -11.88
N ASP A 165 16.22 27.37 -11.93
CA ASP A 165 16.15 28.14 -13.17
C ASP A 165 16.71 29.55 -12.94
N VAL A 166 17.40 30.05 -13.95
CA VAL A 166 17.97 31.41 -13.98
C VAL A 166 17.66 31.98 -15.35
N GLN A 167 16.99 33.13 -15.37
CA GLN A 167 16.60 33.80 -16.60
C GLN A 167 17.12 35.23 -16.58
N VAL A 168 17.61 35.69 -17.73
CA VAL A 168 18.08 37.06 -17.92
C VAL A 168 17.45 37.60 -19.19
N GLU A 169 16.64 38.63 -19.03
CA GLU A 169 15.90 39.25 -20.12
C GLU A 169 16.20 40.74 -20.16
N TYR A 170 16.58 41.24 -21.33
CA TYR A 170 16.73 42.66 -21.62
C TYR A 170 15.60 43.09 -22.56
N ASN A 171 14.68 43.88 -22.04
CA ASN A 171 13.51 44.37 -22.76
C ASN A 171 13.77 45.79 -23.26
N LYS A 172 13.51 46.02 -24.54
CA LYS A 172 13.53 47.34 -25.16
C LYS A 172 12.15 47.63 -25.76
N PHE A 173 11.41 48.53 -25.13
CA PHE A 173 10.16 49.04 -25.67
C PHE A 173 10.43 50.27 -26.54
N ASP A 174 9.99 50.25 -27.79
CA ASP A 174 10.03 51.39 -28.70
C ASP A 174 8.64 52.02 -28.84
N ALA A 175 8.43 53.15 -28.16
CA ALA A 175 7.14 53.83 -28.11
C ALA A 175 6.66 54.35 -29.47
N LYS A 176 7.55 54.53 -30.46
CA LYS A 176 7.19 54.98 -31.81
C LYS A 176 6.62 53.87 -32.67
N LYS A 177 6.96 52.61 -32.37
CA LYS A 177 6.53 51.41 -33.11
C LYS A 177 5.56 50.54 -32.32
N GLY A 178 5.35 50.83 -31.04
CA GLY A 178 4.54 50.01 -30.13
C GLY A 178 5.09 48.58 -29.96
N LEU A 179 6.38 48.37 -30.25
CA LEU A 179 6.99 47.05 -30.30
C LEU A 179 7.96 46.87 -29.12
N THR A 180 7.81 45.77 -28.38
CA THR A 180 8.79 45.32 -27.38
C THR A 180 9.73 44.32 -28.04
N SER A 181 11.03 44.63 -28.04
CA SER A 181 12.08 43.68 -28.43
C SER A 181 12.75 43.15 -27.18
N THR A 182 12.64 41.85 -26.94
CA THR A 182 13.28 41.14 -25.83
C THR A 182 14.54 40.45 -26.34
N TYR A 183 15.66 40.72 -25.69
CA TYR A 183 16.96 40.10 -25.95
C TYR A 183 17.43 39.43 -24.67
N GLY A 184 17.88 38.19 -24.72
CA GLY A 184 18.32 37.49 -23.52
C GLY A 184 18.14 35.99 -23.66
N TYR A 185 18.31 35.29 -22.55
CA TYR A 185 18.01 33.87 -22.46
C TYR A 185 16.89 33.66 -21.44
N SER A 186 15.78 33.14 -21.95
CA SER A 186 14.65 32.67 -21.15
C SER A 186 14.58 31.16 -21.41
N LEU A 187 14.73 30.37 -20.35
CA LEU A 187 14.64 28.90 -20.43
C LEU A 187 13.18 28.41 -20.28
N SER A 188 12.23 29.35 -20.36
CA SER A 188 10.80 29.13 -20.28
C SER A 188 10.31 28.29 -21.46
N ALA A 189 9.74 27.13 -21.16
CA ALA A 189 8.99 26.36 -22.14
C ALA A 189 7.77 27.19 -22.63
N PRO A 190 7.30 27.04 -23.89
CA PRO A 190 6.14 27.75 -24.42
C PRO A 190 4.80 27.53 -23.67
N THR A 191 4.79 26.69 -22.63
CA THR A 191 3.61 26.35 -21.81
C THR A 191 3.74 26.77 -20.34
N GLN A 192 4.85 27.40 -19.93
CA GLN A 192 5.02 27.92 -18.57
C GLN A 192 4.89 29.44 -18.56
N ASN A 193 3.67 29.92 -18.75
CA ASN A 193 3.32 31.23 -18.21
C ASN A 193 3.32 31.05 -16.67
N PRO A 194 4.08 31.82 -15.87
CA PRO A 194 4.10 31.65 -14.43
C PRO A 194 2.69 31.87 -13.89
N LEU A 195 2.01 30.76 -13.54
CA LEU A 195 0.77 30.80 -12.79
C LEU A 195 1.07 31.45 -11.43
N PRO A 196 0.19 32.33 -10.92
CA PRO A 196 0.45 33.16 -9.73
C PRO A 196 0.61 32.40 -8.39
N ASP A 197 0.64 31.06 -8.41
CA ASP A 197 0.70 30.18 -7.22
C ASP A 197 1.96 29.29 -7.16
N GLN A 198 2.93 29.49 -8.07
CA GLN A 198 4.13 28.66 -8.17
C GLN A 198 5.37 29.31 -7.54
N GLY A 199 5.27 29.73 -6.28
CA GLY A 199 6.40 30.21 -5.47
C GLY A 199 7.00 31.55 -5.90
N SER A 200 7.51 32.33 -4.94
CA SER A 200 8.08 33.65 -5.19
C SER A 200 9.44 33.55 -5.89
N GLY A 201 9.48 33.83 -7.19
CA GLY A 201 10.74 34.15 -7.87
C GLY A 201 11.23 35.55 -7.47
N PHE A 202 12.55 35.70 -7.39
CA PHE A 202 13.17 37.01 -7.15
C PHE A 202 13.30 37.74 -8.48
N ASN A 203 12.43 38.75 -8.70
CA ASN A 203 12.50 39.63 -9.85
C ASN A 203 13.36 40.85 -9.51
N PHE A 204 14.55 40.93 -10.11
CA PHE A 204 15.47 42.04 -9.91
C PHE A 204 15.63 42.85 -11.19
N TYR A 205 15.39 44.16 -11.08
CA TYR A 205 15.45 45.11 -12.19
C TYR A 205 16.60 46.11 -11.98
N PRO A 206 17.87 45.70 -12.09
CA PRO A 206 19.02 46.55 -11.76
C PRO A 206 19.16 47.79 -12.64
N TYR A 207 18.51 47.77 -13.81
CA TYR A 207 18.57 48.85 -14.78
C TYR A 207 17.19 49.00 -15.42
N SER A 208 16.50 50.10 -15.11
CA SER A 208 15.34 50.59 -15.85
C SER A 208 15.62 52.03 -16.23
N LYS A 209 15.71 52.30 -17.54
CA LYS A 209 15.93 53.66 -18.06
C LYS A 209 14.74 54.09 -18.91
N GLY A 210 13.95 55.01 -18.38
CA GLY A 210 12.98 55.77 -19.16
C GLY A 210 13.67 56.79 -20.05
N SER A 211 13.32 56.81 -21.34
CA SER A 211 13.68 57.93 -22.22
C SER A 211 12.51 58.92 -22.31
N ALA A 212 12.81 60.21 -22.49
CA ALA A 212 11.80 61.28 -22.59
C ALA A 212 10.79 61.11 -23.76
N ALA A 213 10.99 60.10 -24.62
CA ALA A 213 10.11 59.76 -25.74
C ALA A 213 9.29 58.48 -25.50
N GLY A 214 9.09 58.06 -24.24
CA GLY A 214 8.26 56.90 -23.86
C GLY A 214 8.89 55.52 -24.11
N SER A 215 10.11 55.45 -24.64
CA SER A 215 10.82 54.18 -24.85
C SER A 215 11.50 53.75 -23.55
N LEU A 216 11.22 52.52 -23.10
CA LEU A 216 11.75 51.94 -21.86
C LEU A 216 12.81 50.87 -22.18
N LYS A 217 13.84 50.79 -21.35
CA LYS A 217 14.89 49.76 -21.44
C LYS A 217 15.07 49.16 -20.06
N ASP A 218 14.77 47.87 -19.93
CA ASP A 218 14.77 47.17 -18.66
C ASP A 218 15.62 45.90 -18.74
N LEU A 219 16.47 45.68 -17.74
CA LEU A 219 17.15 44.40 -17.53
C LEU A 219 16.45 43.68 -16.38
N ASN A 220 15.96 42.47 -16.64
CA ASN A 220 15.27 41.61 -15.71
C ASN A 220 16.17 40.41 -15.41
N LEU A 221 16.43 40.16 -14.14
CA LEU A 221 17.03 38.93 -13.64
C LEU A 221 15.97 38.18 -12.84
N PHE A 222 15.75 36.92 -13.18
CA PHE A 222 14.87 36.00 -12.47
C PHE A 222 15.65 34.78 -12.02
N VAL A 223 15.54 34.45 -10.74
CA VAL A 223 16.12 33.23 -10.16
C VAL A 223 15.01 32.46 -9.47
N LYS A 224 14.88 31.18 -9.85
CA LYS A 224 14.00 30.20 -9.19
C LYS A 224 14.85 29.07 -8.65
N TRP A 225 14.79 28.87 -7.34
CA TRP A 225 15.35 27.69 -6.70
C TRP A 225 14.31 27.17 -5.71
N LEU A 226 13.67 26.07 -6.07
CA LEU A 226 12.58 25.49 -5.32
C LEU A 226 12.89 24.02 -5.04
N LYS A 227 12.86 23.63 -3.77
CA LYS A 227 12.83 22.24 -3.36
C LYS A 227 11.43 21.94 -2.85
N THR A 228 10.79 20.92 -3.41
CA THR A 228 9.48 20.42 -2.98
C THR A 228 9.65 19.05 -2.37
N THR A 229 8.96 18.79 -1.25
CA THR A 229 8.90 17.46 -0.64
C THR A 229 7.45 17.18 -0.31
N ARG A 230 6.95 16.04 -0.78
CA ARG A 230 5.57 15.60 -0.57
C ARG A 230 5.60 14.15 -0.11
N ASP A 231 5.18 13.96 1.14
CA ASP A 231 5.11 12.65 1.75
C ASP A 231 3.63 12.29 1.98
N ALA A 232 3.26 11.06 1.65
CA ALA A 232 1.95 10.52 1.94
C ALA A 232 2.05 9.11 2.49
N LYS A 233 1.25 8.84 3.51
CA LYS A 233 1.18 7.55 4.20
C LYS A 233 -0.28 7.11 4.24
N VAL A 234 -0.58 5.97 3.62
CA VAL A 234 -1.91 5.37 3.63
C VAL A 234 -1.83 4.05 4.34
N LEU A 235 -2.80 3.83 5.22
CA LEU A 235 -2.74 2.78 6.20
C LEU A 235 -4.16 2.28 6.43
N SER A 236 -4.38 1.00 6.22
CA SER A 236 -5.70 0.38 6.31
C SER A 236 -5.59 -0.97 6.98
N SER A 237 -6.53 -1.29 7.87
CA SER A 237 -6.52 -2.55 8.61
C SER A 237 -7.92 -3.16 8.72
N PRO A 238 -8.49 -3.65 7.60
CA PRO A 238 -9.75 -4.37 7.65
C PRO A 238 -9.58 -5.70 8.37
N ASN A 239 -10.60 -6.07 9.14
CA ASN A 239 -10.68 -7.35 9.82
C ASN A 239 -12.10 -7.93 9.72
N LEU A 240 -12.21 -9.25 9.78
CA LEU A 240 -13.49 -9.93 9.83
C LEU A 240 -13.34 -11.33 10.44
N VAL A 241 -14.43 -11.83 11.02
CA VAL A 241 -14.54 -13.23 11.47
C VAL A 241 -15.36 -14.00 10.44
N VAL A 242 -14.92 -15.21 10.11
CA VAL A 242 -15.57 -16.04 9.10
C VAL A 242 -15.54 -17.52 9.49
N ASP A 243 -16.61 -18.23 9.13
CA ASP A 243 -16.77 -19.67 9.36
C ASP A 243 -16.16 -20.48 8.22
N LEU A 244 -15.72 -21.71 8.52
CA LEU A 244 -15.26 -22.66 7.51
C LEU A 244 -16.25 -22.80 6.33
N GLY A 245 -15.75 -22.69 5.11
CA GLY A 245 -16.53 -22.91 3.88
C GLY A 245 -17.49 -21.78 3.52
N THR A 246 -17.49 -20.67 4.26
CA THR A 246 -18.32 -19.49 3.97
C THR A 246 -17.48 -18.32 3.48
N THR A 247 -18.01 -17.55 2.53
CA THR A 247 -17.35 -16.31 2.07
C THR A 247 -17.87 -15.13 2.87
N ALA A 248 -16.95 -14.42 3.53
CA ALA A 248 -17.24 -13.16 4.20
C ALA A 248 -16.69 -11.98 3.39
N SER A 249 -17.43 -10.88 3.40
CA SER A 249 -17.06 -9.64 2.72
C SER A 249 -17.30 -8.45 3.64
N MET A 250 -16.26 -7.64 3.84
CA MET A 250 -16.32 -6.35 4.51
C MET A 250 -16.10 -5.26 3.45
N VAL A 251 -16.97 -4.23 3.45
CA VAL A 251 -16.82 -3.06 2.58
C VAL A 251 -17.05 -1.81 3.41
N ALA A 252 -16.07 -0.91 3.42
CA ALA A 252 -16.16 0.41 4.04
C ALA A 252 -15.70 1.46 3.02
N GLY A 253 -16.57 2.39 2.65
CA GLY A 253 -16.27 3.26 1.51
C GLY A 253 -17.40 4.18 1.09
N GLU A 254 -17.21 4.82 -0.06
CA GLU A 254 -18.09 5.83 -0.64
C GLU A 254 -18.38 5.50 -2.11
N ASP A 255 -19.58 5.88 -2.57
CA ASP A 255 -19.96 5.76 -3.99
C ASP A 255 -19.63 7.07 -4.71
N VAL A 256 -18.64 7.02 -5.60
CA VAL A 256 -18.14 8.19 -6.33
C VAL A 256 -18.84 8.30 -7.69
N PRO A 257 -19.44 9.45 -8.02
CA PRO A 257 -20.04 9.66 -9.33
C PRO A 257 -18.96 9.87 -10.40
N ILE A 258 -19.05 9.11 -11.48
CA ILE A 258 -18.24 9.24 -12.70
C ILE A 258 -19.15 9.71 -13.81
N ILE A 259 -18.82 10.85 -14.40
CA ILE A 259 -19.62 11.44 -15.47
C ILE A 259 -19.15 10.83 -16.81
N GLN A 260 -20.09 10.27 -17.56
CA GLN A 260 -19.86 9.73 -18.89
C GLN A 260 -20.68 10.53 -19.90
N THR A 261 -20.03 10.97 -20.98
CA THR A 261 -20.69 11.64 -22.11
C THR A 261 -20.65 10.70 -23.30
N GLN A 262 -21.83 10.37 -23.83
CA GLN A 262 -21.97 9.63 -25.08
C GLN A 262 -22.64 10.52 -26.13
N VAL A 263 -22.21 10.39 -27.38
CA VAL A 263 -22.86 11.05 -28.51
C VAL A 263 -23.51 10.00 -29.38
N ASN A 264 -24.83 10.08 -29.51
CA ASN A 264 -25.59 9.25 -30.43
C ASN A 264 -26.39 10.14 -31.38
N GLY A 265 -26.13 10.03 -32.69
CA GLY A 265 -26.83 10.80 -33.72
C GLY A 265 -26.75 12.33 -33.58
N GLY A 266 -25.68 12.88 -32.99
CA GLY A 266 -25.52 14.33 -32.77
C GLY A 266 -26.17 14.88 -31.49
N THR A 267 -26.86 14.03 -30.71
CA THR A 267 -27.32 14.37 -29.36
C THR A 267 -26.25 13.96 -28.35
N VAL A 268 -25.87 14.88 -27.48
CA VAL A 268 -24.97 14.59 -26.34
C VAL A 268 -25.83 14.13 -25.16
N THR A 269 -25.62 12.91 -24.69
CA THR A 269 -26.24 12.39 -23.48
C THR A 269 -25.18 12.24 -22.40
N THR A 270 -25.42 12.86 -21.25
CA THR A 270 -24.56 12.73 -20.06
C THR A 270 -25.22 11.76 -19.08
N SER A 271 -24.53 10.69 -18.72
CA SER A 271 -24.93 9.75 -17.67
C SER A 271 -23.96 9.82 -16.51
N THR A 272 -24.45 9.49 -15.30
CA THR A 272 -23.62 9.39 -14.11
C THR A 272 -23.55 7.92 -13.69
N LEU A 273 -22.34 7.36 -13.67
CA LEU A 273 -22.06 6.02 -13.19
C LEU A 273 -21.47 6.11 -11.78
N PHE A 274 -22.09 5.48 -10.79
CA PHE A 274 -21.52 5.41 -9.45
C PHE A 274 -20.54 4.24 -9.35
N LYS A 275 -19.32 4.54 -8.88
CA LYS A 275 -18.30 3.54 -8.59
C LYS A 275 -17.94 3.58 -7.11
N ARG A 276 -18.14 2.44 -6.43
CA ARG A 276 -17.76 2.26 -5.03
C ARG A 276 -16.25 2.22 -4.88
N ILE A 277 -15.72 3.03 -3.99
CA ILE A 277 -14.31 3.03 -3.57
C ILE A 277 -14.23 2.93 -2.04
N GLY A 278 -13.03 2.64 -1.51
CA GLY A 278 -12.77 2.46 -0.09
C GLY A 278 -11.97 1.19 0.18
N VAL A 279 -12.16 0.62 1.36
CA VAL A 279 -11.51 -0.61 1.82
C VAL A 279 -12.48 -1.78 1.65
N ARG A 280 -12.02 -2.85 1.02
CA ARG A 280 -12.74 -4.11 0.86
C ARG A 280 -11.86 -5.27 1.28
N LEU A 281 -12.44 -6.21 2.02
CA LEU A 281 -11.78 -7.47 2.37
C LEU A 281 -12.75 -8.61 2.11
N ASN A 282 -12.39 -9.48 1.16
CA ASN A 282 -13.08 -10.74 0.92
C ASN A 282 -12.22 -11.89 1.40
N VAL A 283 -12.82 -12.81 2.17
CA VAL A 283 -12.12 -13.98 2.71
C VAL A 283 -13.02 -15.19 2.59
N THR A 284 -12.43 -16.31 2.13
CA THR A 284 -13.08 -17.61 2.09
C THR A 284 -12.14 -18.66 2.69
N PRO A 285 -12.38 -19.13 3.93
CA PRO A 285 -11.64 -20.24 4.51
C PRO A 285 -12.05 -21.54 3.84
N VAL A 286 -11.06 -22.23 3.27
CA VAL A 286 -11.24 -23.52 2.60
C VAL A 286 -11.05 -24.67 3.58
N LEU A 287 -10.08 -24.54 4.50
CA LEU A 287 -9.78 -25.54 5.52
C LEU A 287 -9.36 -24.83 6.81
N ILE A 288 -9.85 -25.31 7.96
CA ILE A 288 -9.43 -24.83 9.27
C ILE A 288 -9.12 -26.06 10.13
N ASN A 289 -7.85 -26.22 10.48
CA ASN A 289 -7.34 -27.21 11.45
C ASN A 289 -7.07 -26.52 12.79
N GLU A 290 -6.55 -27.24 13.79
CA GLU A 290 -6.22 -26.65 15.10
C GLU A 290 -5.01 -25.71 15.07
N ASP A 291 -4.10 -25.91 14.10
CA ASP A 291 -2.82 -25.23 13.97
C ASP A 291 -2.70 -24.38 12.71
N SER A 292 -3.51 -24.64 11.68
CA SER A 292 -3.35 -24.10 10.34
C SER A 292 -4.68 -23.82 9.66
N VAL A 293 -4.71 -22.78 8.82
CA VAL A 293 -5.86 -22.35 8.04
C VAL A 293 -5.44 -22.16 6.60
N LYS A 294 -6.17 -22.79 5.68
CA LYS A 294 -6.09 -22.51 4.24
C LYS A 294 -7.22 -21.57 3.85
N LEU A 295 -6.88 -20.44 3.27
CA LEU A 295 -7.88 -19.45 2.87
C LEU A 295 -7.54 -18.75 1.56
N ILE A 296 -8.60 -18.27 0.90
CA ILE A 296 -8.54 -17.36 -0.23
C ILE A 296 -8.80 -15.97 0.30
N ILE A 297 -7.88 -15.04 0.04
CA ILE A 297 -7.99 -13.65 0.50
C ILE A 297 -7.85 -12.67 -0.66
N ASN A 298 -8.73 -11.68 -0.64
CA ASN A 298 -8.71 -10.56 -1.56
C ASN A 298 -8.92 -9.23 -0.81
N PRO A 299 -7.84 -8.64 -0.26
CA PRO A 299 -7.86 -7.28 0.26
C PRO A 299 -7.74 -6.27 -0.88
N GLU A 300 -8.51 -5.21 -0.82
CA GLU A 300 -8.53 -4.12 -1.78
C GLU A 300 -8.65 -2.77 -1.06
N VAL A 301 -7.80 -1.81 -1.42
CA VAL A 301 -7.90 -0.41 -1.00
C VAL A 301 -7.97 0.45 -2.25
N SER A 302 -9.01 1.26 -2.33
CA SER A 302 -9.22 2.22 -3.40
C SER A 302 -9.41 3.63 -2.86
N SER A 303 -8.78 4.60 -3.52
CA SER A 303 -8.81 6.00 -3.13
C SER A 303 -8.76 6.93 -4.34
N ILE A 304 -9.37 8.10 -4.22
CA ILE A 304 -9.25 9.17 -5.22
C ILE A 304 -7.85 9.78 -5.07
N THR A 305 -7.11 9.88 -6.17
CA THR A 305 -5.76 10.46 -6.15
C THR A 305 -5.71 11.87 -6.69
N ARG A 306 -6.46 12.13 -7.76
CA ARG A 306 -6.59 13.44 -8.40
C ARG A 306 -7.87 13.47 -9.22
N PHE A 307 -8.22 14.64 -9.72
CA PHE A 307 -9.25 14.80 -10.72
C PHE A 307 -8.59 15.19 -12.05
N GLU A 308 -9.01 14.54 -13.12
CA GLU A 308 -8.56 14.85 -14.48
C GLU A 308 -9.71 15.42 -15.29
N SER A 309 -9.48 16.62 -15.84
CA SER A 309 -10.37 17.25 -16.78
C SER A 309 -10.12 16.68 -18.17
N SER A 310 -11.13 16.03 -18.74
CA SER A 310 -11.14 15.62 -20.14
C SER A 310 -12.14 16.48 -20.90
N THR A 311 -11.70 17.07 -22.00
CA THR A 311 -12.60 17.78 -22.93
C THR A 311 -13.10 16.80 -23.97
N GLN A 312 -14.39 16.48 -23.91
CA GLN A 312 -15.08 15.71 -24.96
C GLN A 312 -16.08 16.64 -25.64
N ASN A 313 -15.89 16.90 -26.94
CA ASN A 313 -16.80 17.69 -27.77
C ASN A 313 -17.17 19.07 -27.18
N ASN A 314 -16.16 19.86 -26.77
CA ASN A 314 -16.29 21.18 -26.13
C ASN A 314 -17.00 21.19 -24.76
N ILE A 315 -17.25 20.03 -24.16
CA ILE A 315 -17.70 19.90 -22.77
C ILE A 315 -16.50 19.45 -21.94
N VAL A 316 -16.17 20.25 -20.92
CA VAL A 316 -15.14 19.89 -19.94
C VAL A 316 -15.79 19.01 -18.88
N VAL A 317 -15.38 17.75 -18.82
CA VAL A 317 -15.82 16.79 -17.80
C VAL A 317 -14.66 16.55 -16.85
N ASN A 318 -14.90 16.68 -15.55
CA ASN A 318 -13.90 16.43 -14.53
C ASN A 318 -14.19 15.08 -13.86
N ASN A 319 -13.33 14.09 -14.09
CA ASN A 319 -13.50 12.74 -13.55
C ASN A 319 -12.39 12.39 -12.55
N PRO A 320 -12.70 11.66 -11.46
CA PRO A 320 -11.71 11.25 -10.49
C PRO A 320 -10.83 10.12 -11.03
N VAL A 321 -9.53 10.21 -10.75
CA VAL A 321 -8.57 9.13 -10.96
C VAL A 321 -8.53 8.27 -9.69
N ILE A 322 -9.10 7.08 -9.78
CA ILE A 322 -9.17 6.13 -8.68
C ILE A 322 -7.95 5.20 -8.73
N ALA A 323 -7.12 5.26 -7.69
CA ALA A 323 -6.05 4.28 -7.52
C ALA A 323 -6.57 3.07 -6.74
N ILE A 324 -6.34 1.88 -7.28
CA ILE A 324 -6.77 0.59 -6.71
C ILE A 324 -5.52 -0.21 -6.37
N ARG A 325 -5.49 -0.74 -5.15
CA ARG A 325 -4.43 -1.59 -4.63
C ARG A 325 -5.07 -2.86 -4.13
N ASN A 326 -4.86 -3.96 -4.84
CA ASN A 326 -5.46 -5.24 -4.51
C ASN A 326 -4.44 -6.37 -4.66
N ILE A 327 -4.66 -7.42 -3.89
CA ILE A 327 -3.98 -8.71 -4.05
C ILE A 327 -5.04 -9.81 -4.00
N ASN A 328 -4.89 -10.85 -4.81
CA ASN A 328 -5.76 -12.03 -4.76
C ASN A 328 -4.85 -13.24 -4.64
N THR A 329 -4.94 -13.95 -3.53
CA THR A 329 -4.06 -15.08 -3.26
C THR A 329 -4.77 -16.14 -2.43
N GLU A 330 -4.32 -17.38 -2.59
CA GLU A 330 -4.72 -18.53 -1.80
C GLU A 330 -3.48 -19.04 -1.07
N LEU A 331 -3.54 -19.14 0.25
CA LEU A 331 -2.40 -19.54 1.06
C LEU A 331 -2.82 -20.34 2.29
N THR A 332 -1.84 -20.97 2.93
CA THR A 332 -2.01 -21.63 4.23
C THR A 332 -1.17 -20.89 5.25
N ALA A 333 -1.75 -20.52 6.39
CA ALA A 333 -1.05 -19.90 7.52
C ALA A 333 -1.30 -20.69 8.80
N GLY A 334 -0.37 -20.61 9.74
CA GLY A 334 -0.55 -21.06 11.12
C GLY A 334 -1.44 -20.13 11.95
N ASP A 335 -1.92 -20.64 13.09
CA ASP A 335 -2.60 -19.84 14.12
C ASP A 335 -1.66 -18.77 14.69
N ASN A 336 -2.12 -17.51 14.75
CA ASN A 336 -1.35 -16.32 15.14
C ASN A 336 -0.10 -16.02 14.28
N GLU A 337 0.02 -16.65 13.11
CA GLU A 337 1.09 -16.34 12.16
C GLU A 337 0.79 -15.07 11.38
N ILE A 338 1.85 -14.33 11.07
CA ILE A 338 1.77 -13.08 10.31
C ILE A 338 2.57 -13.21 9.05
N ILE A 339 1.87 -13.04 7.93
CA ILE A 339 2.37 -13.34 6.61
C ILE A 339 2.41 -12.05 5.80
N LEU A 340 3.56 -11.80 5.20
CA LEU A 340 3.70 -10.85 4.11
C LEU A 340 3.10 -11.46 2.84
N LEU A 341 1.91 -11.00 2.44
CA LEU A 341 1.23 -11.48 1.22
C LEU A 341 1.97 -11.03 -0.06
N GLY A 342 2.58 -9.85 0.00
CA GLY A 342 3.32 -9.26 -1.11
C GLY A 342 3.52 -7.76 -0.96
N GLY A 343 4.19 -7.16 -1.94
CA GLY A 343 4.43 -5.73 -1.98
C GLY A 343 4.90 -5.23 -3.34
N LEU A 344 4.92 -3.91 -3.49
CA LEU A 344 5.42 -3.20 -4.66
C LEU A 344 6.37 -2.09 -4.18
N TYR A 345 7.60 -2.11 -4.68
CA TYR A 345 8.53 -1.00 -4.57
C TYR A 345 8.73 -0.39 -5.96
N SER A 346 8.57 0.92 -6.07
CA SER A 346 8.76 1.67 -7.31
C SER A 346 9.59 2.92 -7.00
N ASP A 347 10.64 3.11 -7.77
CA ASP A 347 11.53 4.27 -7.71
C ASP A 347 11.62 4.88 -9.11
N GLY A 348 11.22 6.13 -9.25
CA GLY A 348 11.13 6.85 -10.51
C GLY A 348 11.82 8.19 -10.43
N ILE A 349 12.95 8.32 -11.11
CA ILE A 349 13.70 9.59 -11.19
C ILE A 349 13.55 10.18 -12.60
N ILE A 350 12.92 11.34 -12.68
CA ILE A 350 12.80 12.14 -13.89
C ILE A 350 13.74 13.34 -13.76
N LYS A 351 14.72 13.42 -14.66
CA LYS A 351 15.64 14.56 -14.75
C LYS A 351 15.46 15.25 -16.10
N SER A 352 14.95 16.48 -16.06
CA SER A 352 14.86 17.38 -17.20
C SER A 352 15.92 18.46 -17.06
N THR A 353 16.77 18.64 -18.08
CA THR A 353 17.82 19.65 -18.07
C THR A 353 17.76 20.45 -19.35
N ARG A 354 17.66 21.77 -19.22
CA ARG A 354 17.70 22.73 -20.33
C ARG A 354 18.90 23.63 -20.11
N LYS A 355 19.74 23.82 -21.12
CA LYS A 355 20.95 24.63 -20.99
C LYS A 355 21.22 25.45 -22.24
N THR A 356 21.87 26.59 -22.08
CA THR A 356 22.39 27.36 -23.22
C THR A 356 23.58 26.63 -23.84
N PRO A 357 23.62 26.41 -25.17
CA PRO A 357 24.78 25.82 -25.83
C PRO A 357 26.07 26.61 -25.51
N VAL A 358 27.20 25.91 -25.34
CA VAL A 358 28.52 26.47 -24.97
C VAL A 358 28.59 26.98 -23.51
N LEU A 359 27.75 27.94 -23.12
CA LEU A 359 27.82 28.55 -21.79
C LEU A 359 27.37 27.62 -20.66
N GLY A 360 26.40 26.75 -20.91
CA GLY A 360 25.93 25.75 -19.94
C GLY A 360 26.89 24.57 -19.75
N ASP A 361 27.86 24.39 -20.65
CA ASP A 361 28.89 23.35 -20.57
C ASP A 361 30.17 23.83 -19.89
N MET A 362 30.24 25.11 -19.50
CA MET A 362 31.39 25.65 -18.78
C MET A 362 31.51 25.02 -17.39
N PRO A 363 32.71 24.59 -16.96
CA PRO A 363 32.89 24.00 -15.65
C PRO A 363 32.66 25.01 -14.52
N GLY A 364 32.09 24.53 -13.42
CA GLY A 364 31.89 25.29 -12.18
C GLY A 364 30.54 26.00 -12.09
N ILE A 365 30.46 26.98 -11.18
CA ILE A 365 29.22 27.70 -10.83
C ILE A 365 28.66 28.49 -12.03
N ILE A 366 29.52 28.83 -13.00
CA ILE A 366 29.15 29.61 -14.18
C ILE A 366 28.21 28.79 -15.09
N GLY A 367 28.52 27.52 -15.38
CA GLY A 367 27.66 26.68 -16.23
C GLY A 367 26.29 26.40 -15.59
N ASP A 368 26.24 26.33 -14.27
CA ASP A 368 25.01 26.15 -13.51
C ASP A 368 24.05 27.34 -13.61
N LEU A 369 24.56 28.56 -13.80
CA LEU A 369 23.75 29.77 -14.03
C LEU A 369 23.12 29.83 -15.44
N PHE A 370 23.61 29.02 -16.37
CA PHE A 370 23.08 28.89 -17.74
C PHE A 370 22.35 27.56 -17.96
N THR A 371 22.00 26.87 -16.87
CA THR A 371 21.34 25.56 -16.89
C THR A 371 20.12 25.53 -15.97
N ALA A 372 18.95 25.33 -16.55
CA ALA A 372 17.72 24.98 -15.85
C ALA A 372 17.66 23.47 -15.60
N LEU A 373 17.40 23.10 -14.35
CA LEU A 373 17.29 21.72 -13.90
C LEU A 373 15.93 21.52 -13.23
N GLU A 374 15.22 20.48 -13.65
CA GLU A 374 14.04 19.98 -13.00
C GLU A 374 14.27 18.50 -12.70
N LEU A 375 14.30 18.17 -11.41
CA LEU A 375 14.45 16.82 -10.89
C LEU A 375 13.17 16.47 -10.13
N SER A 376 12.61 15.30 -10.42
CA SER A 376 11.50 14.70 -9.68
C SER A 376 11.89 13.26 -9.36
N ASP A 377 11.92 12.92 -8.08
CA ASP A 377 12.23 11.61 -7.52
C ASP A 377 11.00 11.12 -6.76
N VAL A 378 10.30 10.13 -7.34
CA VAL A 378 9.07 9.57 -6.81
C VAL A 378 9.31 8.13 -6.37
N LYS A 379 9.24 7.91 -5.06
CA LYS A 379 9.34 6.61 -4.41
C LYS A 379 8.00 6.18 -3.88
N LYS A 380 7.63 4.94 -4.17
CA LYS A 380 6.37 4.33 -3.75
C LYS A 380 6.64 2.94 -3.21
N GLN A 381 6.17 2.68 -2.00
CA GLN A 381 6.26 1.39 -1.32
C GLN A 381 4.88 0.97 -0.86
N LEU A 382 4.46 -0.23 -1.25
CA LEU A 382 3.17 -0.83 -0.89
C LEU A 382 3.42 -2.22 -0.32
N VAL A 383 2.79 -2.53 0.80
CA VAL A 383 2.97 -3.80 1.50
C VAL A 383 1.63 -4.32 2.01
N PHE A 384 1.39 -5.61 1.80
CA PHE A 384 0.22 -6.32 2.31
C PHE A 384 0.66 -7.33 3.36
N PHE A 385 0.22 -7.15 4.59
CA PHE A 385 0.36 -8.13 5.67
C PHE A 385 -0.99 -8.77 5.98
N MET A 386 -0.94 -9.97 6.50
CA MET A 386 -2.10 -10.68 7.00
C MET A 386 -1.76 -11.36 8.31
N LYS A 387 -2.70 -11.32 9.25
CA LYS A 387 -2.67 -12.06 10.50
C LYS A 387 -3.90 -12.96 10.57
N ILE A 388 -3.68 -14.20 11.02
CA ILE A 388 -4.75 -15.18 11.23
C ILE A 388 -4.85 -15.49 12.73
N ASN A 389 -6.06 -15.57 13.26
CA ASN A 389 -6.31 -16.09 14.59
C ASN A 389 -7.47 -17.11 14.56
N ILE A 390 -7.21 -18.33 14.99
CA ILE A 390 -8.21 -19.40 15.07
C ILE A 390 -8.97 -19.25 16.39
N ILE A 391 -10.29 -19.07 16.32
CA ILE A 391 -11.11 -18.86 17.51
C ILE A 391 -11.38 -20.23 18.15
N LYS A 392 -10.63 -20.56 19.20
CA LYS A 392 -10.73 -21.84 19.92
C LYS A 392 -11.85 -21.84 20.96
N LYS A 393 -12.54 -22.98 21.09
CA LYS A 393 -13.67 -23.21 22.00
C LYS A 393 -13.35 -22.95 23.49
N THR A 394 -12.10 -23.17 23.90
CA THR A 394 -11.72 -23.24 25.33
C THR A 394 -11.36 -21.89 25.96
N GLY A 395 -11.32 -20.81 25.17
CA GLY A 395 -10.86 -19.49 25.63
C GLY A 395 -11.91 -18.38 25.60
N THR A 396 -13.09 -18.60 25.03
CA THR A 396 -14.07 -17.52 24.81
C THR A 396 -15.28 -17.72 25.71
N LYS A 397 -15.11 -17.39 26.99
CA LYS A 397 -16.13 -17.59 28.03
C LYS A 397 -17.19 -16.49 28.09
N ASP A 398 -16.94 -15.32 27.51
CA ASP A 398 -17.99 -14.38 27.14
C ASP A 398 -18.14 -14.38 25.62
N GLY A 399 -19.37 -14.39 25.13
CA GLY A 399 -19.73 -14.31 23.71
C GLY A 399 -19.33 -12.99 23.02
N PHE A 400 -18.23 -12.36 23.43
CA PHE A 400 -17.62 -11.20 22.82
C PHE A 400 -16.13 -11.47 22.56
N VAL A 401 -15.81 -11.80 21.31
CA VAL A 401 -14.43 -11.71 20.80
C VAL A 401 -14.15 -10.22 20.58
N GLY A 402 -13.73 -9.55 21.65
CA GLY A 402 -13.46 -8.12 21.62
C GLY A 402 -12.18 -7.81 20.87
N TYR A 403 -12.30 -7.00 19.81
CA TYR A 403 -11.18 -6.37 19.13
C TYR A 403 -10.88 -5.02 19.79
N ASP A 404 -9.66 -4.80 20.27
CA ASP A 404 -9.24 -3.48 20.75
C ASP A 404 -8.92 -2.57 19.56
N ILE A 405 -9.91 -1.76 19.18
CA ILE A 405 -9.84 -0.83 18.05
C ILE A 405 -8.73 0.20 18.25
N ASN A 406 -8.52 0.67 19.48
CA ASN A 406 -7.55 1.73 19.77
C ASN A 406 -6.12 1.22 19.60
N ARG A 407 -5.87 -0.02 20.06
CA ARG A 407 -4.55 -0.63 19.93
C ARG A 407 -4.24 -1.05 18.50
N SER A 408 -5.20 -1.61 17.78
CA SER A 408 -5.02 -1.87 16.35
C SER A 408 -4.64 -0.60 15.61
N ALA A 409 -5.30 0.52 15.89
CA ALA A 409 -4.95 1.80 15.31
C ALA A 409 -3.51 2.23 15.67
N SER A 410 -3.05 2.05 16.91
CA SER A 410 -1.67 2.38 17.29
C SER A 410 -0.63 1.50 16.61
N ASP A 411 -0.83 0.18 16.56
CA ASP A 411 0.12 -0.76 15.93
C ASP A 411 0.31 -0.42 14.44
N VAL A 412 -0.81 -0.08 13.81
CA VAL A 412 -0.92 0.28 12.41
C VAL A 412 -0.17 1.60 12.16
N LEU A 413 -0.35 2.60 13.04
CA LEU A 413 0.37 3.87 12.96
C LEU A 413 1.89 3.67 13.11
N GLU A 414 2.31 2.87 14.10
CA GLU A 414 3.73 2.61 14.39
C GLU A 414 4.40 1.82 13.26
N MET A 415 3.75 0.77 12.77
CA MET A 415 4.18 0.01 11.58
C MET A 415 4.48 0.92 10.40
N GLY A 416 3.55 1.84 10.12
CA GLY A 416 3.74 2.75 9.02
C GLY A 416 4.78 3.84 9.30
N GLU A 417 5.12 4.14 10.56
CA GLU A 417 6.25 5.03 10.88
C GLU A 417 7.58 4.32 10.65
N LEU A 418 7.67 3.04 11.01
CA LEU A 418 8.85 2.22 10.73
C LEU A 418 9.11 2.11 9.23
N LEU A 419 8.06 1.83 8.45
CA LEU A 419 8.12 1.77 6.99
C LEU A 419 8.45 3.13 6.35
N TYR A 420 8.09 4.24 6.99
CA TYR A 420 8.47 5.58 6.52
C TYR A 420 9.93 5.92 6.86
N LYS A 421 10.37 5.58 8.08
CA LYS A 421 11.74 5.87 8.55
C LYS A 421 12.80 5.07 7.80
N ASP A 422 12.48 3.86 7.38
CA ASP A 422 13.44 2.99 6.69
C ASP A 422 13.11 2.82 5.20
N LYS A 423 13.81 3.61 4.36
CA LYS A 423 13.68 3.62 2.89
C LYS A 423 14.18 2.32 2.21
N ASN A 424 14.75 1.36 2.96
CA ASN A 424 15.46 0.19 2.43
C ASN A 424 14.78 -1.17 2.70
N LEU A 425 13.53 -1.19 3.20
CA LEU A 425 12.83 -2.43 3.56
C LEU A 425 12.63 -3.42 2.40
N PHE A 426 12.71 -2.95 1.16
CA PHE A 426 12.77 -3.82 -0.02
C PHE A 426 14.13 -3.68 -0.69
N PRO A 427 14.79 -4.80 -1.05
CA PRO A 427 16.06 -4.74 -1.73
C PRO A 427 15.90 -3.98 -3.04
N VAL A 428 16.62 -2.87 -3.17
CA VAL A 428 17.10 -2.44 -4.47
C VAL A 428 18.11 -3.52 -4.86
N THR A 429 17.68 -4.58 -5.54
CA THR A 429 18.66 -5.37 -6.30
C THR A 429 19.29 -4.36 -7.24
N ASN A 430 20.57 -4.06 -7.00
CA ASN A 430 21.34 -3.15 -7.80
C ASN A 430 21.37 -3.68 -9.24
N LEU A 431 20.40 -3.31 -10.07
CA LEU A 431 20.53 -3.36 -11.53
C LEU A 431 21.55 -2.32 -12.04
N ARG A 432 22.28 -1.68 -11.13
CA ARG A 432 23.36 -0.71 -11.40
C ARG A 432 24.77 -1.26 -11.22
N ASP A 433 24.95 -2.52 -10.79
CA ASP A 433 26.29 -3.13 -10.79
C ASP A 433 26.66 -3.66 -12.17
N ASN A 434 26.94 -2.72 -13.08
CA ASN A 434 27.60 -2.93 -14.37
C ASN A 434 29.08 -3.36 -14.20
N LYS A 435 29.37 -4.17 -13.18
CA LYS A 435 30.65 -4.83 -12.94
C LYS A 435 30.57 -6.32 -13.27
N ALA A 436 29.44 -6.98 -12.99
CA ALA A 436 29.23 -8.40 -13.32
C ALA A 436 29.11 -8.70 -14.82
N VAL A 437 28.78 -7.70 -15.65
CA VAL A 437 28.73 -7.83 -17.13
C VAL A 437 30.11 -7.59 -17.78
N LYS A 438 31.06 -6.96 -17.07
CA LYS A 438 32.43 -6.79 -17.57
C LYS A 438 33.27 -8.04 -17.33
N ASP A 439 33.13 -8.68 -16.17
CA ASP A 439 33.92 -9.87 -15.82
C ASP A 439 33.51 -11.12 -16.62
N SER A 440 32.27 -11.19 -17.14
CA SER A 440 31.84 -12.27 -18.03
C SER A 440 32.36 -12.10 -19.47
N LYS A 441 32.46 -10.87 -19.98
CA LYS A 441 33.06 -10.60 -21.30
C LYS A 441 34.58 -10.71 -21.32
N GLU A 442 35.25 -10.51 -20.18
CA GLU A 442 36.71 -10.64 -20.09
C GLU A 442 37.17 -12.11 -19.88
N LYS A 443 36.27 -12.99 -19.41
CA LYS A 443 36.49 -14.45 -19.41
C LYS A 443 36.22 -15.10 -20.76
N GLU A 444 35.17 -14.68 -21.47
CA GLU A 444 34.85 -15.22 -22.80
C GLU A 444 35.91 -14.86 -23.87
N ASN A 445 36.68 -13.79 -23.65
CA ASN A 445 37.75 -13.36 -24.57
C ASN A 445 39.14 -13.91 -24.20
N LYS A 446 39.27 -14.66 -23.10
CA LYS A 446 40.51 -15.37 -22.72
C LYS A 446 40.49 -16.86 -23.07
N ASP A 447 39.30 -17.43 -23.32
CA ASP A 447 39.16 -18.80 -23.81
C ASP A 447 39.18 -18.90 -25.35
N ASN A 448 39.30 -17.76 -26.04
CA ASN A 448 39.32 -17.66 -27.51
C ASN A 448 40.60 -16.97 -28.07
N GLN A 449 41.70 -16.99 -27.31
CA GLN A 449 43.02 -16.56 -27.78
C GLN A 449 44.11 -17.59 -27.52
#